data_AF-A0A1F9UUQ1-F1
#
_entry.id   AF-A0A1F9UUQ1-F1
#
_cell.length_a   1.000
_cell.length_b   1.000
_cell.length_c   1.000
_cell.angle_alpha   90.00
_cell.angle_beta   90.00
_cell.angle_gamma   90.00
#
_symmetry.space_group_name_H-M   'P 1'
#
loop_
_entity.id
_entity.type
_entity.pdbx_description
1 polymer ?
#
loop_
_entity_poly.entity_id
_entity_poly.type
_entity_poly.pdbx_seq_one_letter_code
_entity_poly.pdbx_strand_id
1 'polypeptide(L)'
;MKDPNFVLVVTESVPDPDDDGVSFTKVFMDGREAGRTGVGRKSEERALKLKLPAGNQPLRLEHWVLPSVGEWTRLDDALQPRERFVRIQDGTIARLQLRFSEGESSHTLTLSRENAPR
;
A
#
# COMPACT_ATOMS: atom_id res chain seq x y z
N MET A 1 5.29 0.04 -17.33
CA MET A 1 4.06 0.88 -17.35
C MET A 1 4.48 2.30 -17.66
N LYS A 2 3.90 2.96 -18.68
CA LYS A 2 4.45 4.25 -19.15
C LYS A 2 3.92 5.48 -18.41
N ASP A 3 2.71 5.48 -17.84
CA ASP A 3 2.15 6.69 -17.19
C ASP A 3 1.23 6.37 -15.98
N PRO A 4 1.75 6.21 -14.75
CA PRO A 4 0.90 6.04 -13.57
C PRO A 4 0.02 7.27 -13.32
N ASN A 5 -1.22 7.02 -12.88
CA ASN A 5 -2.07 8.03 -12.26
C ASN A 5 -2.38 7.70 -10.79
N PHE A 6 -1.83 6.58 -10.28
CA PHE A 6 -1.89 6.18 -8.90
C PHE A 6 -0.55 5.60 -8.44
N VAL A 7 -0.12 5.98 -7.25
CA VAL A 7 1.07 5.43 -6.58
C VAL A 7 0.70 5.09 -5.13
N LEU A 8 0.90 3.83 -4.75
CA LEU A 8 0.92 3.43 -3.35
C LEU A 8 2.39 3.40 -2.89
N VAL A 9 2.67 4.00 -1.74
CA VAL A 9 3.95 3.91 -1.04
C VAL A 9 3.68 3.35 0.35
N VAL A 10 4.40 2.29 0.72
CA VAL A 10 4.28 1.61 2.01
C VAL A 10 5.61 1.71 2.75
N THR A 11 5.55 2.18 3.99
CA THR A 11 6.70 2.25 4.91
C THR A 11 6.30 1.69 6.26
N GLU A 12 7.20 1.00 6.94
CA GLU A 12 6.92 0.42 8.26
C GLU A 12 8.04 0.80 9.23
N SER A 13 7.66 1.25 10.41
CA SER A 13 8.62 1.45 11.51
C SER A 13 8.87 0.11 12.18
N VAL A 14 10.12 -0.34 12.16
CA VAL A 14 10.57 -1.58 12.80
C VAL A 14 11.44 -1.20 14.01
N PRO A 15 10.90 -1.26 15.25
CA PRO A 15 11.63 -0.83 16.44
C PRO A 15 12.79 -1.75 16.81
N ASP A 16 12.64 -3.06 16.57
CA ASP A 16 13.63 -4.09 16.83
C ASP A 16 14.10 -4.71 15.51
N PRO A 17 15.40 -4.70 15.17
CA PRO A 17 15.93 -5.32 13.95
C PRO A 17 15.54 -6.79 13.76
N ASP A 18 15.31 -7.54 14.83
CA ASP A 18 14.90 -8.95 14.74
C ASP A 18 13.46 -9.10 14.20
N ASP A 19 12.65 -8.04 14.30
CA ASP A 19 11.29 -7.97 13.74
C ASP A 19 11.26 -7.52 12.27
N ASP A 20 12.42 -7.25 11.65
CA ASP A 20 12.54 -6.79 10.25
C ASP A 20 12.35 -7.95 9.25
N GLY A 21 11.15 -8.54 9.28
CA GLY A 21 10.70 -9.55 8.33
C GLY A 21 10.46 -8.99 6.93
N VAL A 22 9.73 -9.74 6.11
CA VAL A 22 9.31 -9.28 4.79
C VAL A 22 7.80 -9.11 4.71
N SER A 23 7.37 -8.12 3.95
CA SER A 23 5.96 -7.80 3.76
C SER A 23 5.68 -7.39 2.32
N PHE A 24 4.40 -7.40 1.96
CA PHE A 24 3.88 -6.73 0.77
C PHE A 24 2.44 -6.27 1.00
N THR A 25 1.97 -5.35 0.15
CA THR A 25 0.59 -4.85 0.21
C THR A 25 -0.10 -5.05 -1.12
N LYS A 26 -1.30 -5.64 -1.09
CA LYS A 26 -2.22 -5.75 -2.23
C LYS A 26 -3.16 -4.57 -2.26
N VAL A 27 -3.52 -4.14 -3.47
CA VAL A 27 -4.55 -3.15 -3.76
C VAL A 27 -5.70 -3.84 -4.45
N PHE A 28 -6.90 -3.66 -3.93
CA PHE A 28 -8.15 -4.12 -4.51
C PHE A 28 -9.02 -2.95 -4.93
N MET A 29 -9.68 -3.10 -6.06
CA MET A 29 -10.68 -2.16 -6.59
C MET A 29 -11.89 -2.98 -7.04
N ASP A 30 -13.08 -2.60 -6.57
CA ASP A 30 -14.32 -3.35 -6.82
C ASP A 30 -14.21 -4.86 -6.51
N GLY A 31 -13.52 -5.18 -5.40
CA GLY A 31 -13.30 -6.55 -4.95
C GLY A 31 -12.25 -7.35 -5.73
N ARG A 32 -11.65 -6.81 -6.79
CA ARG A 32 -10.62 -7.48 -7.61
C ARG A 32 -9.23 -6.94 -7.31
N GLU A 33 -8.21 -7.80 -7.32
CA GLU A 33 -6.81 -7.37 -7.16
C GLU A 33 -6.39 -6.50 -8.36
N ALA A 34 -6.08 -5.23 -8.10
CA ALA A 34 -5.57 -4.29 -9.09
C ALA A 34 -4.04 -4.34 -9.21
N GLY A 35 -3.36 -4.76 -8.13
CA GLY A 35 -1.93 -5.00 -8.10
C GLY A 35 -1.40 -5.15 -6.68
N ARG A 36 -0.09 -5.34 -6.54
CA ARG A 36 0.60 -5.43 -5.24
C ARG A 36 1.98 -4.80 -5.29
N THR A 37 2.46 -4.31 -4.16
CA THR A 37 3.86 -3.90 -4.03
C THR A 37 4.80 -5.09 -4.26
N GLY A 38 6.08 -4.79 -4.51
CA GLY A 38 7.12 -5.80 -4.33
C GLY A 38 7.14 -6.34 -2.90
N VAL A 39 7.63 -7.57 -2.76
CA VAL A 39 8.04 -8.12 -1.46
C VAL A 39 9.36 -7.47 -1.08
N GLY A 40 9.46 -6.95 0.14
CA GLY A 40 10.67 -6.31 0.65
C GLY A 40 10.73 -6.32 2.17
N ARG A 41 11.89 -5.99 2.74
CA ARG A 41 12.08 -5.92 4.20
C ARG A 41 11.19 -4.84 4.79
N LYS A 42 10.50 -5.08 5.91
CA LYS A 42 9.55 -4.10 6.49
C LYS A 42 10.15 -2.70 6.61
N SER A 43 11.43 -2.61 6.99
CA SER A 43 12.23 -1.38 7.07
C SER A 43 12.46 -0.63 5.75
N GLU A 44 12.29 -1.29 4.60
CA GLU A 44 12.42 -0.71 3.26
C GLU A 44 11.11 -0.09 2.76
N GLU A 45 11.21 1.01 2.01
CA GLU A 45 10.07 1.56 1.28
C GLU A 45 9.66 0.62 0.13
N ARG A 46 8.38 0.27 0.10
CA ARG A 46 7.77 -0.51 -0.99
C ARG A 46 6.80 0.37 -1.76
N ALA A 47 6.95 0.42 -3.08
CA ALA A 47 6.07 1.20 -3.94
C ALA A 47 5.35 0.34 -5.00
N LEU A 48 4.14 0.74 -5.34
CA LEU A 48 3.36 0.22 -6.46
C LEU A 48 2.84 1.38 -7.30
N LYS A 49 3.03 1.29 -8.61
CA LYS A 49 2.55 2.27 -9.59
C LYS A 49 1.47 1.62 -10.45
N LEU A 50 0.27 2.19 -10.50
CA LEU A 50 -0.86 1.69 -11.29
C LEU A 50 -1.44 2.75 -12.21
N LYS A 51 -2.11 2.29 -13.27
CA LYS A 51 -3.07 3.07 -14.04
C LYS A 51 -4.47 2.62 -13.62
N LEU A 52 -5.19 3.48 -12.92
CA LEU A 52 -6.57 3.24 -12.49
C LEU A 52 -7.56 4.04 -13.36
N PRO A 53 -8.83 3.61 -13.45
CA PRO A 53 -9.87 4.38 -14.13
C PRO A 53 -10.06 5.75 -13.46
N ALA A 54 -10.37 6.77 -14.27
CA ALA A 54 -10.73 8.09 -13.75
C ALA A 54 -12.02 8.02 -12.91
N GLY A 55 -12.16 8.91 -11.94
CA GLY A 55 -13.30 8.94 -11.02
C GLY A 55 -12.92 8.63 -9.58
N ASN A 56 -13.93 8.38 -8.75
CA ASN A 56 -13.73 8.10 -7.33
C ASN A 56 -13.71 6.59 -7.09
N GLN A 57 -12.53 6.02 -6.90
CA GLN A 57 -12.33 4.58 -6.82
C GLN A 57 -12.36 4.10 -5.36
N PRO A 58 -13.18 3.10 -4.99
CA PRO A 58 -13.08 2.45 -3.68
C PRO A 58 -11.86 1.54 -3.66
N LEU A 59 -10.83 1.92 -2.91
CA LEU A 59 -9.60 1.13 -2.77
C LEU A 59 -9.55 0.47 -1.39
N ARG A 60 -9.46 -0.86 -1.42
CA ARG A 60 -9.20 -1.69 -0.25
C ARG A 60 -7.77 -2.20 -0.31
N LEU A 61 -7.06 -2.13 0.80
CA LEU A 61 -5.69 -2.65 0.89
C LEU A 61 -5.69 -3.92 1.73
N GLU A 62 -4.80 -4.85 1.38
CA GLU A 62 -4.46 -5.95 2.27
C GLU A 62 -2.97 -5.99 2.48
N HIS A 63 -2.56 -5.96 3.75
CA HIS A 63 -1.18 -6.14 4.15
C HIS A 63 -0.93 -7.60 4.51
N TRP A 64 0.21 -8.11 4.05
CA TRP A 64 0.63 -9.49 4.17
C TRP A 64 2.09 -9.54 4.64
N VAL A 65 2.35 -10.42 5.60
CA VAL A 65 3.66 -10.56 6.26
C VAL A 65 4.08 -12.01 6.24
N LEU A 66 5.39 -12.25 6.20
CA LEU A 66 5.95 -13.58 6.35
C LEU A 66 6.54 -13.71 7.76
N PRO A 67 6.00 -14.58 8.62
CA PRO A 67 6.63 -14.88 9.91
C PRO A 67 7.97 -15.60 9.68
N SER A 68 8.83 -15.61 10.70
CA SER A 68 10.17 -16.23 10.65
C SER A 68 10.13 -17.72 10.27
N VAL A 69 9.03 -18.40 10.58
CA VAL A 69 8.73 -19.77 10.15
C VAL A 69 7.27 -19.82 9.70
N GLY A 70 7.01 -20.36 8.52
CA GLY A 70 5.65 -20.60 8.02
C GLY A 70 5.39 -20.00 6.65
N GLU A 71 4.14 -19.60 6.44
CA GLU A 71 3.62 -19.11 5.16
C GLU A 71 3.15 -17.66 5.26
N TRP A 72 2.97 -17.03 4.10
CA TRP A 72 2.43 -15.68 4.00
C TRP A 72 1.09 -15.57 4.72
N THR A 73 1.03 -14.65 5.69
CA THR A 73 -0.16 -14.43 6.51
C THR A 73 -0.68 -13.03 6.26
N ARG A 74 -1.98 -12.94 5.96
CA ARG A 74 -2.70 -11.67 5.89
C ARG A 74 -2.86 -11.13 7.31
N LEU A 75 -2.60 -9.84 7.54
CA LEU A 75 -2.88 -9.25 8.86
C LEU A 75 -4.35 -9.43 9.24
N ASP A 76 -4.60 -9.55 10.54
CA ASP A 76 -5.94 -9.59 11.10
C ASP A 76 -6.77 -8.38 10.65
N ASP A 77 -8.08 -8.58 10.49
CA ASP A 77 -8.98 -7.56 9.94
C ASP A 77 -8.93 -6.22 10.71
N ALA A 78 -8.68 -6.27 12.02
CA ALA A 78 -8.55 -5.08 12.87
C ALA A 78 -7.29 -4.24 12.57
N LEU A 79 -6.24 -4.87 12.05
CA LEU A 79 -4.94 -4.24 11.73
C LEU A 79 -4.83 -3.85 10.25
N GLN A 80 -5.76 -4.31 9.42
CA GLN A 80 -5.78 -3.97 8.00
C GLN A 80 -6.03 -2.48 7.77
N PRO A 81 -5.38 -1.87 6.77
CA PRO A 81 -5.67 -0.50 6.37
C PRO A 81 -7.14 -0.35 6.00
N ARG A 82 -7.81 0.62 6.63
CA ARG A 82 -9.22 0.92 6.31
C ARG A 82 -9.38 1.30 4.84
N GLU A 83 -10.46 0.84 4.23
CA GLU A 83 -10.83 1.21 2.87
C GLU A 83 -10.90 2.73 2.67
N ARG A 84 -10.49 3.21 1.49
CA ARG A 84 -10.49 4.62 1.14
C ARG A 84 -11.01 4.85 -0.27
N PHE A 85 -11.81 5.88 -0.42
CA PHE A 85 -12.13 6.44 -1.73
C PHE A 85 -10.98 7.31 -2.21
N VAL A 86 -10.45 6.99 -3.40
CA VAL A 86 -9.36 7.73 -4.04
C VAL A 86 -9.86 8.30 -5.36
N ARG A 87 -9.93 9.64 -5.42
CA ARG A 87 -10.25 10.36 -6.65
C ARG A 87 -9.05 10.39 -7.60
N ILE A 88 -9.21 9.73 -8.74
CA ILE A 88 -8.30 9.68 -9.88
C ILE A 88 -8.75 10.70 -10.92
N GLN A 89 -7.84 11.59 -11.35
CA GLN A 89 -8.11 12.66 -12.32
C GLN A 89 -7.01 12.69 -13.37
N ASP A 90 -7.40 13.04 -14.60
CA ASP A 90 -6.45 13.20 -15.70
C ASP A 90 -5.45 14.32 -15.40
N GLY A 91 -4.20 14.12 -15.84
CA GLY A 91 -3.10 15.05 -15.60
C GLY A 91 -2.56 15.07 -14.17
N THR A 92 -3.08 14.23 -13.26
CA THR A 92 -2.60 14.13 -11.87
C THR A 92 -2.19 12.70 -11.51
N ILE A 93 -1.33 12.60 -10.51
CA ILE A 93 -0.96 11.36 -9.85
C ILE A 93 -1.51 11.42 -8.43
N ALA A 94 -2.41 10.50 -8.09
CA ALA A 94 -2.83 10.28 -6.72
C ALA A 94 -1.79 9.44 -5.99
N ARG A 95 -1.18 9.98 -4.95
CA ARG A 95 -0.21 9.26 -4.11
C ARG A 95 -0.85 8.92 -2.77
N LEU A 96 -0.99 7.62 -2.50
CA LEU A 96 -1.43 7.09 -1.22
C LEU A 96 -0.22 6.59 -0.44
N GLN A 97 0.03 7.17 0.73
CA GLN A 97 1.07 6.73 1.65
C GLN A 97 0.44 5.93 2.78
N LEU A 98 0.83 4.67 2.91
CA LEU A 98 0.50 3.79 4.01
C LEU A 98 1.72 3.66 4.92
N ARG A 99 1.60 4.13 6.16
CA ARG A 99 2.66 4.02 7.15
C ARG A 99 2.19 3.16 8.32
N PHE A 100 2.85 2.03 8.55
CA PHE A 100 2.68 1.28 9.79
C PHE A 100 3.64 1.79 10.85
N SER A 101 3.17 1.81 12.09
CA SER A 101 3.91 2.17 13.29
C SER A 101 3.79 1.05 14.31
N GLU A 102 4.80 0.90 15.18
CA GLU A 102 4.80 -0.08 16.28
C GLU A 102 4.56 -1.52 15.81
N GLY A 103 5.35 -2.03 14.86
CA GLY A 103 5.33 -3.45 14.50
C GLY A 103 3.97 -3.94 13.97
N GLU A 104 3.27 -3.10 13.20
CA GLU A 104 1.95 -3.32 12.56
C GLU A 104 0.71 -3.08 13.44
N SER A 105 0.88 -2.74 14.74
CA SER A 105 -0.23 -2.50 15.65
C SER A 105 -1.10 -1.29 15.26
N SER A 106 -0.53 -0.36 14.50
CA SER A 106 -1.19 0.85 14.04
C SER A 106 -0.71 1.24 12.65
N HIS A 107 -1.58 1.94 11.91
CA HIS A 107 -1.25 2.46 10.59
C HIS A 107 -1.94 3.78 10.31
N THR A 108 -1.35 4.55 9.39
CA THR A 108 -1.93 5.79 8.85
C THR A 108 -1.98 5.75 7.34
N LEU A 109 -3.01 6.37 6.77
CA LEU A 109 -3.19 6.53 5.34
C LEU A 109 -3.28 8.02 5.00
N THR A 110 -2.31 8.51 4.23
CA THR A 110 -2.25 9.90 3.77
C THR A 110 -2.39 9.93 2.25
N LEU A 111 -3.39 10.66 1.75
CA LEU A 111 -3.60 10.85 0.31
C LEU A 111 -3.12 12.25 -0.09
N SER A 112 -2.22 12.31 -1.06
CA SER A 112 -1.80 13.54 -1.73
C SER A 112 -1.98 13.43 -3.24
N ARG A 113 -1.89 14.58 -3.93
CA ARG A 113 -1.96 14.65 -5.39
C ARG A 113 -0.86 15.54 -5.90
N GLU A 114 -0.24 15.12 -6.99
CA GLU A 114 0.77 15.88 -7.70
C GLU A 114 0.43 15.94 -9.20
N ASN A 115 0.86 16.99 -9.89
CA ASN A 115 0.73 17.06 -11.34
C ASN A 115 1.62 15.99 -11.97
N ALA A 116 1.10 15.28 -12.97
CA ALA A 116 1.92 14.34 -13.73
C ALA A 116 3.03 15.12 -14.48
N PRO A 117 4.26 14.59 -14.55
CA PRO A 117 5.30 15.18 -15.38
C PRO A 117 4.80 15.24 -16.83
N ARG A 118 5.02 16.40 -17.48
CA ARG A 118 4.64 16.65 -18.87
C ARG A 118 5.46 15.84 -19.85
#